data_AF-A0A352NJZ5-F1
#
_entry.id   AF-A0A352NJZ5-F1
#
_cell.length_a   1.000
_cell.length_b   1.000
_cell.length_c   1.000
_cell.angle_alpha   90.00
_cell.angle_beta   90.00
_cell.angle_gamma   90.00
#
_symmetry.space_group_name_H-M   'P 1'
#
loop_
_entity.id
_entity.type
_entity.pdbx_description
1 polymer ?
#
loop_
_entity_poly.entity_id
_entity_poly.type
_entity_poly.pdbx_seq_one_letter_code
_entity_poly.pdbx_strand_id
1 'polypeptide(L)'
;IYLYGGASGNYQRPEVTYQGDIIAQAITLDEYVAKHQLDVGLIKVDIEGTEREFLKGAKQTIMSKRPILLISIYHTADDFLDI
;
A
#
# COMPACT_ATOMS: atom_id res chain seq x y z
N ILE A 1 1.85 3.43 14.51
CA ILE A 1 0.60 3.85 13.85
C ILE A 1 0.97 4.94 12.85
N TYR A 2 0.75 4.67 11.57
CA TYR A 2 0.97 5.62 10.49
C TYR A 2 -0.36 6.30 10.14
N LEU A 3 -0.32 7.56 9.73
CA LEU A 3 -1.50 8.31 9.29
C LEU A 3 -1.36 8.58 7.79
N TYR A 4 -2.34 8.12 7.00
CA TYR A 4 -2.39 8.35 5.55
C TYR A 4 -3.69 9.07 5.17
N GLY A 5 -3.60 9.96 4.20
CA GLY A 5 -4.74 10.67 3.59
C GLY A 5 -4.52 10.82 2.09
N GLY A 6 -5.60 10.76 1.30
CA GLY A 6 -5.63 10.98 -0.15
C GLY A 6 -4.85 9.95 -1.00
N ALA A 7 -5.56 9.19 -1.85
CA ALA A 7 -4.96 8.34 -2.89
C ALA A 7 -4.41 9.18 -4.07
N SER A 8 -3.30 8.75 -4.67
CA SER A 8 -2.66 9.44 -5.82
C SER A 8 -3.54 9.49 -7.08
N GLY A 9 -4.53 8.60 -7.21
CA GLY A 9 -5.50 8.59 -8.31
C GLY A 9 -6.59 9.68 -8.25
N ASN A 10 -6.58 10.58 -7.27
CA ASN A 10 -7.62 11.60 -7.12
C ASN A 10 -7.42 12.79 -8.08
N TYR A 11 -7.79 12.62 -9.35
CA TYR A 11 -8.01 13.76 -10.23
C TYR A 11 -9.25 14.51 -9.74
N GLN A 12 -9.04 15.66 -9.10
CA GLN A 12 -10.14 16.48 -8.60
C GLN A 12 -11.02 16.90 -9.77
N ARG A 13 -12.28 16.49 -9.73
CA ARG A 13 -13.26 16.90 -10.73
C ARG A 13 -13.76 18.30 -10.37
N PRO A 14 -13.66 19.29 -11.26
CA PRO A 14 -14.08 20.67 -10.96
C PRO A 14 -15.54 20.78 -10.54
N GLU A 15 -16.37 19.83 -10.97
CA GLU A 15 -17.82 19.79 -10.74
C GLU A 15 -18.20 19.07 -9.43
N VAL A 16 -17.22 18.53 -8.70
CA VAL A 16 -17.42 17.80 -7.46
C VAL A 16 -16.81 18.58 -6.31
N THR A 17 -17.64 18.97 -5.35
CA THR A 17 -17.17 19.54 -4.08
C THR A 17 -16.75 18.40 -3.15
N TYR A 18 -15.45 18.24 -2.95
CA TYR A 18 -14.90 17.28 -1.98
C TYR A 18 -15.07 17.83 -0.57
N GLN A 19 -15.66 17.05 0.33
CA GLN A 19 -15.87 17.46 1.73
C GLN A 19 -14.77 16.89 2.64
N GLY A 20 -13.70 17.67 2.81
CA GLY A 20 -12.63 17.43 3.77
C GLY A 20 -11.76 16.21 3.47
N ASP A 21 -10.70 16.06 4.28
CA ASP A 21 -9.79 14.92 4.23
C ASP A 21 -10.18 13.88 5.27
N ILE A 22 -10.18 12.61 4.87
CA ILE A 22 -10.30 11.48 5.79
C ILE A 22 -8.90 10.99 6.10
N ILE A 23 -8.55 11.02 7.39
CA ILE A 23 -7.29 10.43 7.88
C ILE A 23 -7.59 9.02 8.36
N ALA A 24 -6.91 8.04 7.78
CA ALA A 24 -6.98 6.65 8.20
C ALA A 24 -5.70 6.25 8.96
N GLN A 25 -5.88 5.48 10.02
CA GLN A 25 -4.76 4.83 10.70
C GLN A 25 -4.34 3.58 9.92
N ALA A 26 -3.04 3.42 9.73
CA ALA A 26 -2.45 2.27 9.07
C ALA A 26 -1.34 1.63 9.93
N ILE A 27 -1.11 0.34 9.67
CA ILE A 27 -0.01 -0.47 10.19
C ILE A 27 0.72 -1.11 9.02
N THR A 28 1.92 -1.65 9.26
CA THR A 28 2.67 -2.37 8.23
C THR A 28 2.20 -3.81 8.08
N LEU A 29 2.50 -4.43 6.93
CA LEU A 29 2.19 -5.85 6.74
C LEU A 29 3.01 -6.73 7.70
N ASP A 30 4.28 -6.41 7.93
CA ASP A 30 5.15 -7.15 8.85
C ASP A 30 4.57 -7.17 10.28
N GLU A 31 4.06 -6.03 10.76
CA GLU A 31 3.40 -5.95 12.08
C GLU A 31 2.16 -6.84 12.13
N TYR A 32 1.31 -6.78 11.10
CA TYR A 32 0.09 -7.56 11.03
C TYR A 32 0.37 -9.07 10.99
N VAL A 33 1.31 -9.51 10.15
CA VAL A 33 1.71 -10.92 10.01
C VAL A 33 2.32 -11.44 11.30
N ALA A 34 3.20 -10.68 11.96
CA ALA A 34 3.82 -11.08 13.22
C ALA A 34 2.79 -11.22 14.34
N LYS A 35 1.88 -10.24 14.47
CA LYS A 35 0.83 -10.24 15.49
C LYS A 35 -0.12 -11.44 15.36
N HIS A 36 -0.43 -11.82 14.12
CA HIS A 36 -1.41 -12.88 13.82
C HIS A 36 -0.77 -14.23 13.46
N GLN A 37 0.57 -14.32 13.46
CA GLN A 37 1.33 -15.53 13.14
C GLN A 37 0.93 -16.15 11.79
N LEU A 38 0.73 -15.29 10.77
CA LEU A 38 0.22 -15.72 9.48
C LEU A 38 1.29 -16.46 8.66
N ASP A 39 0.84 -17.48 7.92
CA ASP A 39 1.63 -18.09 6.86
C ASP A 39 1.17 -17.56 5.50
N VAL A 40 1.96 -16.66 4.93
CA VAL A 40 1.57 -15.87 3.76
C VAL A 40 2.16 -16.50 2.50
N GLY A 41 1.29 -17.02 1.62
CA GLY A 41 1.69 -17.58 0.32
C GLY A 41 1.46 -16.64 -0.88
N LEU A 42 0.62 -15.62 -0.72
CA LEU A 42 0.30 -14.64 -1.76
C LEU A 42 0.06 -13.26 -1.13
N ILE A 43 0.62 -12.22 -1.76
CA ILE A 43 0.33 -10.84 -1.45
C ILE A 43 -0.19 -10.17 -2.72
N LYS A 44 -1.42 -9.65 -2.66
CA LYS A 44 -1.97 -8.75 -3.68
C LYS A 44 -1.89 -7.31 -3.19
N VAL A 45 -1.36 -6.43 -4.02
CA VAL A 45 -1.18 -5.00 -3.72
C VAL A 45 -1.84 -4.19 -4.83
N ASP A 46 -2.91 -3.51 -4.46
CA ASP A 46 -3.66 -2.59 -5.31
C ASP A 46 -4.00 -1.38 -4.43
N ILE A 47 -2.97 -0.57 -4.18
CA ILE A 47 -3.03 0.61 -3.32
C ILE A 47 -2.53 1.78 -4.14
N GLU A 48 -3.13 2.94 -4.00
CA GLU A 48 -2.89 4.08 -4.89
C GLU A 48 -1.87 5.05 -4.26
N GLY A 49 -0.62 5.01 -4.71
CA GLY A 49 0.41 6.01 -4.36
C GLY A 49 1.20 5.73 -3.08
N THR A 50 1.13 4.51 -2.56
CA THR A 50 1.82 4.09 -1.33
C THR A 50 2.55 2.74 -1.46
N GLU A 51 2.73 2.26 -2.68
CA GLU A 51 3.33 0.97 -3.04
C GLU A 51 4.74 0.80 -2.46
N ARG A 52 5.58 1.83 -2.58
CA ARG A 52 6.94 1.81 -2.05
C ARG A 52 6.96 1.73 -0.52
N GLU A 53 6.07 2.47 0.14
CA GLU A 53 5.96 2.42 1.61
C GLU A 53 5.39 1.09 2.08
N PHE A 54 4.45 0.50 1.33
CA PHE A 54 3.97 -0.85 1.56
C PHE A 54 5.11 -1.88 1.47
N LEU A 55 5.92 -1.85 0.42
CA LEU A 55 7.03 -2.78 0.24
C LEU A 55 8.07 -2.67 1.36
N LYS A 56 8.36 -1.44 1.83
CA LYS A 56 9.20 -1.22 3.01
C LYS A 56 8.59 -1.85 4.26
N GLY A 57 7.28 -1.69 4.46
CA GLY A 57 6.54 -2.28 5.58
C GLY A 57 6.25 -3.78 5.47
N ALA A 58 6.51 -4.39 4.32
CA ALA A 58 6.31 -5.83 4.05
C ALA A 58 7.63 -6.61 3.92
N LYS A 59 8.77 -5.93 4.05
CA LYS A 59 10.09 -6.46 3.70
C LYS A 59 10.41 -7.76 4.43
N GLN A 60 10.17 -7.84 5.73
CA GLN A 60 10.51 -9.05 6.50
C GLN A 60 9.64 -10.23 6.10
N THR A 61 8.34 -10.00 5.90
CA THR A 61 7.39 -11.01 5.42
C THR A 61 7.79 -11.53 4.05
N ILE A 62 8.07 -10.63 3.10
CA ILE A 62 8.47 -10.99 1.73
C ILE A 62 9.76 -11.83 1.75
N MET A 63 10.78 -11.38 2.50
CA MET A 63 12.07 -12.06 2.55
C MET A 63 12.00 -13.43 3.23
N SER A 64 11.24 -13.55 4.32
CA SER A 64 11.16 -14.78 5.12
C SER A 64 10.19 -15.81 4.56
N LYS A 65 9.04 -15.38 4.04
CA LYS A 65 7.96 -16.27 3.56
C LYS A 65 8.01 -16.52 2.05
N ARG A 66 8.67 -15.64 1.29
CA ARG A 66 8.76 -15.71 -0.19
C ARG A 66 7.41 -15.96 -0.88
N PRO A 67 6.37 -15.16 -0.56
CA PRO A 67 5.06 -15.31 -1.19
C PRO A 67 5.11 -14.92 -2.68
N ILE A 68 4.12 -15.35 -3.44
CA ILE A 68 3.84 -14.76 -4.76
C ILE A 68 3.42 -13.30 -4.55
N LEU A 69 3.90 -12.39 -5.39
CA LEU A 69 3.55 -10.96 -5.36
C LEU A 69 2.73 -10.60 -6.60
N LEU A 70 1.54 -10.06 -6.39
CA LEU A 70 0.67 -9.49 -7.43
C LEU A 70 0.53 -7.99 -7.15
N ILE A 71 1.36 -7.17 -7.78
CA ILE A 71 1.45 -5.73 -7.50
C ILE A 71 0.97 -4.95 -8.73
N SER A 72 0.00 -4.05 -8.53
CA SER A 72 -0.37 -3.02 -9.51
C SER A 72 0.78 -2.01 -9.63
N ILE A 73 1.31 -1.79 -10.84
CA ILE A 73 2.48 -0.93 -11.11
C ILE A 73 2.13 0.36 -11.87
N TYR A 74 0.86 0.76 -11.89
CA TYR A 74 0.37 1.80 -12.80
C TYR A 74 -0.14 3.07 -12.12
N HIS A 75 -0.10 3.17 -10.79
CA HIS A 75 -0.72 4.29 -10.07
C HIS A 75 0.13 5.56 -10.03
N THR A 76 1.45 5.44 -10.22
CA THR A 76 2.34 6.58 -10.49
C THR A 76 3.30 6.29 -11.63
N ALA A 77 3.78 7.33 -12.32
CA ALA A 77 4.81 7.17 -13.35
C ALA A 77 6.12 6.57 -12.77
N ASP A 78 6.38 6.82 -11.49
CA ASP A 78 7.56 6.31 -10.78
C ASP A 78 7.45 4.81 -10.47
N ASP A 79 6.24 4.26 -10.26
CA ASP A 79 6.03 2.82 -10.02
C ASP A 79 6.46 1.95 -11.22
N PHE A 80 6.44 2.51 -12.43
CA PHE A 80 6.91 1.82 -13.63
C PHE A 80 8.43 1.66 -13.69
N LEU A 81 9.18 2.54 -13.01
CA LEU A 81 10.64 2.59 -13.12
C LEU A 81 11.33 2.12 -11.83
N ASP A 82 10.77 2.38 -10.64
CA ASP A 82 11.48 2.25 -9.36
C ASP A 82 10.64 1.60 -8.23
N ILE A 83 10.26 0.32 -8.38
CA ILE A 83 9.58 -0.49 -7.35
C ILE A 83 10.50 -1.49 -6.63
#